data_AF-A0A7W9Y4N6-F1
#
_entry.id   AF-A0A7W9Y4N6-F1
#
_cell.length_a   1.000
_cell.length_b   1.000
_cell.length_c   1.000
_cell.angle_alpha   90.00
_cell.angle_beta   90.00
_cell.angle_gamma   90.00
#
_symmetry.space_group_name_H-M   'P 1'
#
loop_
_entity.id
_entity.type
_entity.pdbx_description
1 polymer ?
#
loop_
_entity_poly.entity_id
_entity_poly.type
_entity_poly.pdbx_seq_one_letter_code
_entity_poly.pdbx_strand_id
1 'polypeptide(L)'
;MTKLAVVVLNWNGWSDTNACIESLIGLENENLHIYVCDNASSDNSVRQIRAWIGLSLDRLNMLREASGRTAFELRDLFDLPSSGDTGSIPEVGGKNSLTLLQTGRNGGYAFGNNVGMRRALKDGCDYFWVINNDTEVEPDALTWLCKRMQADPEIGICGSTLVYAGQRDTSRHGADPNSGHCAAGPLHSVLSPNATIRSMPQP
;
A
#
# COMPACT_ATOMS: atom_id res chain seq x y z
N MET A 1 -16.64 -9.93 -5.83
CA MET A 1 -15.38 -10.14 -5.09
C MET A 1 -14.98 -8.80 -4.52
N THR A 2 -14.53 -8.77 -3.27
CA THR A 2 -14.09 -7.54 -2.60
C THR A 2 -12.84 -6.97 -3.27
N LYS A 3 -12.86 -5.69 -3.63
CA LYS A 3 -11.70 -4.98 -4.18
C LYS A 3 -10.97 -4.23 -3.07
N LEU A 4 -9.67 -4.47 -2.94
CA LEU A 4 -8.82 -3.88 -1.90
C LEU A 4 -7.94 -2.78 -2.51
N ALA A 5 -8.01 -1.57 -1.96
CA ALA A 5 -7.15 -0.47 -2.36
C ALA A 5 -6.00 -0.30 -1.35
N VAL A 6 -4.77 -0.22 -1.84
CA VAL A 6 -3.62 0.27 -1.07
C VAL A 6 -3.28 1.66 -1.56
N VAL A 7 -3.26 2.64 -0.67
CA VAL A 7 -2.95 4.03 -1.00
C VAL A 7 -1.60 4.39 -0.40
N VAL A 8 -0.65 4.70 -1.28
CA VAL A 8 0.72 5.12 -0.94
C VAL A 8 0.87 6.57 -1.36
N LEU A 9 1.23 7.43 -0.42
CA LEU A 9 1.59 8.81 -0.74
C LEU A 9 3.10 8.92 -0.94
N ASN A 10 3.52 9.49 -2.07
CA ASN A 10 4.91 9.88 -2.28
C ASN A 10 5.08 11.40 -2.19
N TRP A 11 6.13 11.86 -1.52
CA TRP A 11 6.65 13.22 -1.62
C TRP A 11 8.16 13.22 -1.41
N ASN A 12 8.93 13.49 -2.46
CA ASN A 12 10.40 13.51 -2.43
C ASN A 12 11.05 12.23 -1.85
N GLY A 13 10.46 11.06 -2.10
CA GLY A 13 10.85 9.79 -1.49
C GLY A 13 10.72 8.60 -2.44
N TRP A 14 11.15 8.78 -3.70
CA TRP A 14 10.95 7.75 -4.73
C TRP A 14 11.66 6.43 -4.44
N SER A 15 12.82 6.46 -3.79
CA SER A 15 13.58 5.24 -3.49
C SER A 15 12.80 4.34 -2.54
N ASP A 16 12.25 4.95 -1.47
CA ASP A 16 11.39 4.26 -0.51
C ASP A 16 10.10 3.79 -1.17
N THR A 17 9.49 4.65 -1.99
CA THR A 17 8.28 4.32 -2.75
C THR A 17 8.48 3.09 -3.64
N ASN A 18 9.63 2.96 -4.31
CA ASN A 18 9.94 1.79 -5.13
C ASN A 18 10.00 0.51 -4.30
N ALA A 19 10.69 0.53 -3.16
CA ALA A 19 10.77 -0.62 -2.26
C ALA A 19 9.40 -0.97 -1.65
N CYS A 20 8.60 0.03 -1.31
CA CYS A 20 7.23 -0.14 -0.86
C CYS A 20 6.38 -0.83 -1.93
N ILE A 21 6.39 -0.33 -3.17
CA ILE A 21 5.67 -0.95 -4.30
C ILE A 21 6.12 -2.40 -4.50
N GLU A 22 7.41 -2.69 -4.45
CA GLU A 22 7.93 -4.06 -4.58
C GLU A 22 7.32 -4.99 -3.52
N SER A 23 7.32 -4.57 -2.26
CA SER A 23 6.72 -5.35 -1.16
C SER A 23 5.21 -5.52 -1.31
N LEU A 24 4.50 -4.49 -1.80
CA LEU A 24 3.06 -4.54 -2.04
C LEU A 24 2.70 -5.47 -3.20
N ILE A 25 3.51 -5.48 -4.27
CA ILE A 25 3.39 -6.47 -5.36
C ILE A 25 3.73 -7.88 -4.84
N GLY A 26 4.46 -8.01 -3.73
CA GLY A 26 4.72 -9.29 -3.06
C GLY A 26 3.54 -9.86 -2.25
N LEU A 27 2.52 -9.07 -1.96
CA LEU A 27 1.36 -9.49 -1.15
C LEU A 27 0.61 -10.68 -1.77
N GLU A 28 0.11 -11.58 -0.94
CA GLU A 28 -0.54 -12.80 -1.42
C GLU A 28 -1.99 -12.59 -1.92
N ASN A 29 -2.51 -11.37 -1.78
CA ASN A 29 -3.89 -11.03 -2.13
C ASN A 29 -4.12 -10.88 -3.65
N GLU A 30 -5.36 -11.16 -4.04
CA GLU A 30 -5.93 -10.90 -5.37
C GLU A 30 -7.00 -9.81 -5.25
N ASN A 31 -7.42 -9.20 -6.36
CA ASN A 31 -8.31 -8.02 -6.37
C ASN A 31 -7.65 -6.83 -5.64
N LEU A 32 -6.34 -6.68 -5.84
CA LEU A 32 -5.49 -5.73 -5.15
C LEU A 32 -5.10 -4.57 -6.07
N HIS A 33 -5.49 -3.36 -5.67
CA HIS A 33 -5.29 -2.14 -6.45
C HIS A 33 -4.39 -1.17 -5.67
N ILE A 34 -3.16 -0.97 -6.14
CA ILE A 34 -2.18 -0.07 -5.52
C ILE A 34 -2.29 1.30 -6.18
N TYR A 35 -2.40 2.36 -5.38
CA TYR A 35 -2.48 3.75 -5.83
C TYR A 35 -1.31 4.54 -5.26
N VAL A 36 -0.33 4.86 -6.11
CA VAL A 36 0.82 5.69 -5.76
C VAL A 36 0.50 7.13 -6.13
N CYS A 37 0.32 7.96 -5.11
CA CYS A 37 -0.11 9.34 -5.22
C CYS A 37 1.10 10.27 -5.02
N ASP A 38 1.64 10.83 -6.09
CA ASP A 38 2.70 11.82 -5.98
C ASP A 38 2.14 13.19 -5.57
N ASN A 39 2.64 13.71 -4.45
CA ASN A 39 2.15 14.93 -3.83
C ASN A 39 2.87 16.19 -4.33
N ALA A 40 3.06 16.30 -5.65
CA ALA A 40 3.86 17.33 -6.31
C ALA A 40 5.32 17.36 -5.81
N SER A 41 6.00 16.23 -5.97
CA SER A 41 7.43 16.09 -5.66
C SER A 41 8.28 17.04 -6.52
N SER A 42 9.40 17.50 -5.96
CA SER A 42 10.34 18.44 -6.58
C SER A 42 11.72 17.83 -6.91
N ASP A 43 11.91 16.53 -6.68
CA ASP A 43 13.19 15.83 -6.71
C ASP A 43 13.32 14.80 -7.86
N ASN A 44 12.52 14.96 -8.92
CA ASN A 44 12.36 13.97 -10.01
C ASN A 44 11.73 12.63 -9.59
N SER A 45 11.13 12.53 -8.39
CA SER A 45 10.52 11.28 -7.91
C SER A 45 9.69 10.56 -8.97
N VAL A 46 8.82 11.28 -9.66
CA VAL A 46 7.91 10.76 -10.67
C VAL A 46 8.65 10.05 -11.80
N ARG A 47 9.71 10.69 -12.31
CA ARG A 47 10.53 10.12 -13.38
C ARG A 47 11.21 8.83 -12.89
N GLN A 48 11.71 8.83 -11.66
CA GLN A 48 12.39 7.69 -11.07
C GLN A 48 11.43 6.53 -10.80
N ILE A 49 10.23 6.80 -10.29
CA ILE A 49 9.18 5.79 -10.05
C ILE A 49 8.75 5.18 -11.40
N ARG A 50 8.43 6.00 -12.40
CA ARG A 50 8.05 5.52 -13.74
C ARG A 50 9.14 4.64 -14.37
N ALA A 51 10.41 5.09 -14.29
CA ALA A 51 11.54 4.34 -14.80
C ALA A 51 11.72 3.00 -14.07
N TRP A 52 11.61 2.99 -12.74
CA TRP A 52 11.71 1.78 -11.94
C TRP A 52 10.60 0.79 -12.25
N ILE A 53 9.34 1.25 -12.36
CA ILE A 53 8.19 0.41 -12.76
C ILE A 53 8.46 -0.23 -14.11
N GLY A 54 8.89 0.55 -15.11
CA GLY A 54 9.18 0.04 -16.46
C GLY A 54 10.31 -0.98 -16.52
N LEU A 55 11.22 -1.00 -15.55
CA LEU A 55 12.32 -1.97 -15.45
C LEU A 55 11.98 -3.19 -14.59
N SER A 56 11.03 -3.05 -13.67
CA SER A 56 10.83 -4.01 -12.57
C SER A 56 9.50 -4.76 -12.63
N LEU A 57 8.43 -4.14 -13.16
CA LEU A 57 7.07 -4.70 -13.10
C LEU A 57 6.96 -6.06 -13.79
N ASP A 58 7.54 -6.21 -14.99
CA ASP A 58 7.51 -7.49 -15.72
C ASP A 58 8.21 -8.61 -14.93
N ARG A 59 9.37 -8.31 -14.33
CA ARG A 59 10.10 -9.26 -13.47
C ARG A 59 9.26 -9.65 -12.26
N LEU A 60 8.64 -8.69 -11.58
CA LEU A 60 7.83 -8.96 -10.40
C LEU A 60 6.55 -9.74 -10.76
N ASN A 61 5.93 -9.44 -11.90
CA ASN A 61 4.80 -10.20 -12.43
C ASN A 61 5.18 -11.65 -12.74
N MET A 62 6.33 -11.90 -13.37
CA MET A 62 6.83 -13.26 -13.58
C MET A 62 6.97 -14.04 -12.26
N LEU A 63 7.46 -13.40 -11.18
CA LEU A 63 7.57 -14.04 -9.86
C LEU A 63 6.20 -14.34 -9.24
N ARG A 64 5.23 -13.44 -9.39
CA ARG A 64 3.84 -13.66 -8.95
C ARG A 64 3.18 -14.80 -9.70
N GLU A 65 3.28 -14.81 -11.01
CA GLU A 65 2.68 -15.83 -11.89
C GLU A 65 3.30 -17.21 -11.64
N ALA A 66 4.62 -17.28 -11.41
CA ALA A 66 5.30 -18.50 -11.00
C ALA A 66 4.76 -19.08 -9.67
N SER A 67 4.17 -18.22 -8.83
CA SER A 67 3.49 -18.61 -7.58
C SER A 67 1.98 -18.84 -7.75
N GLY A 68 1.48 -18.85 -9.00
CA GLY A 68 0.05 -19.02 -9.32
C GLY A 68 -0.83 -17.80 -9.07
N ARG A 69 -0.24 -16.61 -8.91
CA ARG A 69 -0.97 -15.35 -8.64
C ARG A 69 -1.11 -14.49 -9.89
N THR A 70 -2.13 -13.63 -9.93
CA THR A 70 -2.35 -12.75 -11.09
C THR A 70 -1.36 -11.60 -11.13
N ALA A 71 -0.84 -11.31 -12.32
CA ALA A 71 -0.02 -10.14 -12.60
C ALA A 71 -0.75 -8.81 -12.32
N PHE A 72 0.03 -7.76 -12.08
CA PHE A 72 -0.44 -6.39 -11.97
C PHE A 72 -0.40 -5.68 -13.32
N GLU A 73 -1.47 -4.97 -13.65
CA GLU A 73 -1.55 -4.06 -14.80
C GLU A 73 -1.16 -2.63 -14.38
N LEU A 74 -0.23 -2.01 -15.11
CA LEU A 74 0.14 -0.60 -14.88
C LEU A 74 -0.95 0.33 -15.45
N ARG A 75 -1.34 1.31 -14.63
CA ARG A 75 -2.20 2.43 -15.01
C ARG A 75 -1.48 3.74 -14.70
N ASP A 76 -0.78 4.28 -15.69
CA ASP A 76 -0.17 5.60 -15.54
C ASP A 76 -1.19 6.69 -15.87
N LEU A 77 -1.75 7.29 -14.81
CA LEU A 77 -2.74 8.37 -14.90
C LEU A 77 -2.14 9.72 -14.49
N PHE A 78 -0.83 9.80 -14.37
CA PHE A 78 -0.16 10.95 -13.77
C PHE A 78 -0.35 12.24 -14.57
N ASP A 79 -0.42 12.14 -15.91
CA ASP A 79 -0.60 13.30 -16.80
C ASP A 79 -2.08 13.70 -16.97
N LEU A 80 -3.00 13.03 -16.27
CA LEU A 80 -4.41 13.38 -16.26
C LEU A 80 -4.72 14.45 -15.20
N PRO A 81 -5.62 15.40 -15.50
CA PRO A 81 -5.94 16.47 -14.57
C PRO A 81 -6.53 15.90 -13.27
N SER A 82 -6.00 16.36 -12.13
CA SER A 82 -6.47 15.98 -10.79
C SER A 82 -7.91 16.45 -10.51
N SER A 83 -8.41 17.40 -11.32
CA SER A 83 -9.70 18.07 -11.17
C SER A 83 -10.84 17.30 -11.85
N GLY A 84 -11.39 16.29 -11.16
CA GLY A 84 -12.82 15.93 -11.21
C GLY A 84 -13.40 15.31 -12.50
N ASP A 85 -12.87 15.63 -13.68
CA ASP A 85 -13.36 15.17 -14.98
C ASP A 85 -12.75 13.82 -15.35
N THR A 86 -12.92 12.85 -14.44
CA THR A 86 -12.44 11.48 -14.60
C THR A 86 -13.47 10.59 -15.30
N GLY A 87 -14.55 11.16 -15.84
CA GLY A 87 -15.64 10.41 -16.47
C GLY A 87 -15.19 9.62 -17.71
N SER A 88 -14.02 9.96 -18.26
CA SER A 88 -13.39 9.31 -19.41
C SER A 88 -12.35 8.24 -19.06
N ILE A 89 -12.02 8.05 -17.78
CA ILE A 89 -11.00 7.06 -17.38
C ILE A 89 -11.72 5.75 -17.01
N PRO A 90 -11.52 4.67 -17.76
CA PRO A 90 -12.15 3.38 -17.46
C PRO A 90 -11.91 2.94 -16.02
N GLU A 91 -12.90 2.25 -15.43
CA GLU A 91 -12.73 1.53 -14.17
C GLU A 91 -11.61 0.48 -14.31
N VAL A 92 -11.00 0.07 -13.19
CA VAL A 92 -10.08 -1.07 -13.24
C VAL A 92 -10.85 -2.34 -13.62
N GLY A 93 -10.56 -2.87 -14.80
CA GLY A 93 -11.10 -4.14 -15.30
C GLY A 93 -10.30 -5.37 -14.85
N GLY A 94 -8.99 -5.22 -14.60
CA GLY A 94 -8.10 -6.31 -14.17
C GLY A 94 -8.26 -6.72 -12.70
N LYS A 95 -7.73 -7.90 -12.35
CA LYS A 95 -7.70 -8.37 -10.95
C LYS A 95 -6.74 -7.56 -10.10
N ASN A 96 -5.55 -7.23 -10.59
CA ASN A 96 -4.58 -6.45 -9.82
C ASN A 96 -4.10 -5.26 -10.67
N SER A 97 -3.95 -4.09 -10.06
CA SER A 97 -3.48 -2.89 -10.79
C SER A 97 -2.54 -2.03 -9.96
N LEU A 98 -1.53 -1.47 -10.61
CA LEU A 98 -0.65 -0.43 -10.06
C LEU A 98 -0.97 0.88 -10.75
N THR A 99 -1.54 1.84 -10.02
CA THR A 99 -1.94 3.15 -10.55
C THR A 99 -0.98 4.22 -10.05
N LEU A 100 -0.36 4.96 -10.97
CA LEU A 100 0.42 6.16 -10.65
C LEU A 100 -0.44 7.39 -10.94
N LEU A 101 -0.51 8.32 -9.99
CA LEU A 101 -1.33 9.53 -10.10
C LEU A 101 -0.65 10.75 -9.48
N GLN A 102 -0.94 11.93 -10.04
CA GLN A 102 -0.51 13.21 -9.48
C GLN A 102 -1.64 13.88 -8.71
N THR A 103 -1.35 14.38 -7.51
CA THR A 103 -2.32 15.11 -6.68
C THR A 103 -2.52 16.57 -7.14
N GLY A 104 -1.63 17.08 -7.99
CA GLY A 104 -1.67 18.42 -8.59
C GLY A 104 -1.03 19.52 -7.72
N ARG A 105 -0.94 19.33 -6.40
CA ARG A 105 -0.22 20.21 -5.47
C ARG A 105 0.19 19.44 -4.22
N ASN A 106 1.20 19.92 -3.50
CA ASN A 106 1.46 19.43 -2.16
C ASN A 106 0.39 19.96 -1.19
N GLY A 107 -0.59 19.12 -0.85
CA GLY A 107 -1.64 19.42 0.12
C GLY A 107 -1.46 18.76 1.48
N GLY A 108 -0.28 18.20 1.76
CA GLY A 108 -0.03 17.37 2.93
C GLY A 108 -0.59 15.95 2.82
N TYR A 109 -0.38 15.16 3.88
CA TYR A 109 -0.61 13.71 3.88
C TYR A 109 -2.07 13.31 3.62
N ALA A 110 -2.99 13.90 4.40
CA ALA A 110 -4.41 13.63 4.27
C ALA A 110 -4.96 14.00 2.88
N PHE A 111 -4.48 15.08 2.28
CA PHE A 111 -4.91 15.51 0.95
C PHE A 111 -4.57 14.46 -0.11
N GLY A 112 -3.31 14.04 -0.19
CA GLY A 112 -2.91 13.10 -1.23
C GLY A 112 -3.51 11.70 -1.05
N ASN A 113 -3.64 11.22 0.19
CA ASN A 113 -4.38 9.98 0.47
C ASN A 113 -5.85 10.09 0.05
N ASN A 114 -6.50 11.23 0.29
CA ASN A 114 -7.88 11.46 -0.16
C ASN A 114 -8.00 11.50 -1.70
N VAL A 115 -6.97 11.92 -2.43
CA VAL A 115 -6.97 11.82 -3.91
C VAL A 115 -6.96 10.34 -4.33
N GLY A 116 -6.07 9.53 -3.76
CA GLY A 116 -6.00 8.09 -4.02
C GLY A 116 -7.29 7.36 -3.65
N MET A 117 -7.84 7.58 -2.45
CA MET A 117 -9.09 6.95 -2.02
C MET A 117 -10.28 7.33 -2.89
N ARG A 118 -10.40 8.59 -3.34
CA ARG A 118 -11.48 8.98 -4.28
C ARG A 118 -11.34 8.28 -5.62
N ARG A 119 -10.12 8.06 -6.10
CA ARG A 119 -9.87 7.27 -7.32
C ARG A 119 -10.29 5.82 -7.09
N ALA A 120 -9.82 5.22 -6.01
CA ALA A 120 -10.13 3.84 -5.65
C ALA A 120 -11.64 3.59 -5.47
N LEU A 121 -12.38 4.53 -4.88
CA LEU A 121 -13.85 4.48 -4.81
C LEU A 121 -14.50 4.46 -6.19
N LYS A 122 -14.01 5.28 -7.14
CA LYS A 122 -14.50 5.27 -8.53
C LYS A 122 -14.16 3.97 -9.27
N ASP A 123 -13.07 3.32 -8.91
CA ASP A 123 -12.67 2.01 -9.45
C ASP A 123 -13.40 0.83 -8.74
N GLY A 124 -14.31 1.13 -7.80
CA GLY A 124 -15.17 0.16 -7.11
C GLY A 124 -14.49 -0.55 -5.93
N CYS A 125 -13.48 0.05 -5.31
CA CYS A 125 -12.82 -0.53 -4.13
C CYS A 125 -13.71 -0.41 -2.87
N ASP A 126 -13.78 -1.49 -2.09
CA ASP A 126 -14.60 -1.59 -0.88
C ASP A 126 -13.80 -1.26 0.39
N TYR A 127 -12.49 -1.58 0.39
CA TYR A 127 -11.59 -1.37 1.52
C TYR A 127 -10.37 -0.55 1.11
N PHE A 128 -9.85 0.22 2.06
CA PHE A 128 -8.68 1.06 1.87
C PHE A 128 -7.64 0.75 2.93
N TRP A 129 -6.40 0.55 2.51
CA TRP A 129 -5.24 0.45 3.37
C TRP A 129 -4.30 1.61 3.05
N VAL A 130 -4.24 2.57 3.96
CA VAL A 130 -3.35 3.73 3.82
C VAL A 130 -2.02 3.39 4.45
N ILE A 131 -0.94 3.52 3.69
CA ILE A 131 0.41 3.15 4.13
C ILE A 131 1.40 4.25 3.73
N ASN A 132 2.44 4.43 4.53
CA ASN A 132 3.52 5.34 4.18
C ASN A 132 4.38 4.73 3.06
N ASN A 133 5.07 5.58 2.29
CA ASN A 133 5.98 5.12 1.25
C ASN A 133 7.29 4.54 1.79
N ASP A 134 7.67 4.83 3.03
CA ASP A 134 8.84 4.29 3.73
C ASP A 134 8.57 2.95 4.40
N THR A 135 7.69 2.15 3.81
CA THR A 135 7.13 0.96 4.45
C THR A 135 7.31 -0.29 3.61
N GLU A 136 7.75 -1.37 4.27
CA GLU A 136 7.80 -2.73 3.71
C GLU A 136 6.79 -3.63 4.44
N VAL A 137 6.03 -4.41 3.69
CA VAL A 137 4.98 -5.29 4.24
C VAL A 137 5.36 -6.76 4.12
N GLU A 138 4.96 -7.56 5.12
CA GLU A 138 5.03 -9.02 5.01
C GLU A 138 3.98 -9.53 4.00
N PRO A 139 4.24 -10.61 3.25
CA PRO A 139 3.34 -11.10 2.19
C PRO A 139 1.90 -11.37 2.66
N ASP A 140 1.71 -11.80 3.91
CA ASP A 140 0.42 -12.15 4.50
C ASP A 140 -0.21 -11.04 5.35
N ALA A 141 0.42 -9.86 5.47
CA ALA A 141 -0.03 -8.79 6.36
C ALA A 141 -1.47 -8.36 6.06
N LEU A 142 -1.79 -8.12 4.78
CA LEU A 142 -3.14 -7.72 4.37
C LEU A 142 -4.15 -8.86 4.50
N THR A 143 -3.73 -10.12 4.37
CA THR A 143 -4.57 -11.29 4.64
C THR A 143 -5.07 -11.29 6.09
N TRP A 144 -4.22 -10.96 7.05
CA TRP A 144 -4.63 -10.89 8.47
C TRP A 144 -5.55 -9.70 8.77
N LEU A 145 -5.30 -8.54 8.17
CA LEU A 145 -6.19 -7.38 8.28
C LEU A 145 -7.58 -7.69 7.71
N CYS A 146 -7.65 -8.29 6.52
CA CYS A 146 -8.90 -8.71 5.91
C CYS A 146 -9.65 -9.72 6.79
N LYS A 147 -8.97 -10.74 7.33
CA LYS A 147 -9.58 -11.68 8.28
C LYS A 147 -10.16 -10.98 9.50
N ARG A 148 -9.45 -9.99 10.06
CA ARG A 148 -9.92 -9.24 11.24
C ARG A 148 -11.16 -8.41 10.94
N MET A 149 -11.16 -7.68 9.82
CA MET A 149 -12.31 -6.89 9.35
C MET A 149 -13.54 -7.77 9.05
N GLN A 150 -13.33 -8.95 8.46
CA GLN A 150 -14.42 -9.87 8.10
C GLN A 150 -14.99 -10.63 9.30
N ALA A 151 -14.23 -10.78 10.38
CA ALA A 151 -14.69 -11.47 11.58
C ALA A 151 -15.81 -10.73 12.32
N ASP A 152 -15.95 -9.43 12.09
CA ASP A 152 -16.97 -8.60 12.73
C ASP A 152 -17.36 -7.43 11.81
N PRO A 153 -18.58 -7.44 11.24
CA PRO A 153 -19.04 -6.41 10.31
C PRO A 153 -19.22 -5.03 10.97
N GLU A 154 -19.19 -4.92 12.31
CA GLU A 154 -19.24 -3.63 13.00
C GLU A 154 -17.86 -2.91 12.99
N ILE A 155 -16.79 -3.59 12.57
CA ILE A 155 -15.45 -2.99 12.49
C ILE A 155 -15.36 -2.07 11.26
N GLY A 156 -15.31 -0.76 11.52
CA GLY A 156 -15.06 0.24 10.49
C GLY A 156 -13.58 0.44 10.15
N ILE A 157 -12.65 0.19 11.08
CA ILE A 157 -11.21 0.43 10.91
C ILE A 157 -10.40 -0.65 11.62
N CYS A 158 -9.37 -1.17 10.96
CA CYS A 158 -8.37 -2.07 11.53
C CYS A 158 -6.96 -1.55 11.21
N GLY A 159 -6.04 -1.67 12.17
CA GLY A 159 -4.64 -1.32 12.01
C GLY A 159 -3.74 -2.53 12.20
N SER A 160 -2.59 -2.50 11.53
CA SER A 160 -1.50 -3.46 11.72
C SER A 160 -0.54 -3.02 12.82
N THR A 161 0.23 -3.96 13.35
CA THR A 161 1.38 -3.66 14.22
C THR A 161 2.53 -3.11 13.38
N LEU A 162 3.14 -2.01 13.85
CA LEU A 162 4.34 -1.43 13.25
C LEU A 162 5.59 -1.96 13.96
N VAL A 163 6.59 -2.42 13.20
CA VAL A 163 7.86 -2.94 13.71
C VAL A 163 9.04 -2.23 13.04
N TYR A 164 10.02 -1.79 13.84
CA TYR A 164 11.21 -1.11 13.31
C TYR A 164 12.18 -2.08 12.63
N ALA A 165 12.65 -1.72 11.43
CA ALA A 165 13.51 -2.57 10.61
C ALA A 165 14.86 -2.96 11.24
N GLY A 166 15.32 -2.26 12.29
CA GLY A 166 16.59 -2.50 12.99
C GLY A 166 16.57 -3.54 14.12
N GLN A 167 15.40 -4.07 14.51
CA GLN A 167 15.26 -5.08 15.57
C GLN A 167 15.02 -6.49 15.02
N ARG A 168 15.76 -6.86 13.96
CA ARG A 168 15.53 -8.11 13.19
C ARG A 168 15.69 -9.42 13.99
N ASP A 169 16.26 -9.40 15.19
CA ASP A 169 16.77 -10.62 15.84
C ASP A 169 16.07 -11.06 17.14
N THR A 170 15.04 -10.37 17.62
CA THR A 170 14.40 -10.74 18.91
C THR A 170 13.01 -11.36 18.78
N SER A 171 12.34 -11.28 17.63
CA SER A 171 10.94 -11.72 17.48
C SER A 171 10.73 -13.03 16.72
N ARG A 172 11.78 -13.65 16.14
CA ARG A 172 11.64 -14.96 15.46
C ARG A 172 11.77 -16.19 16.36
N HIS A 173 12.23 -16.06 17.61
CA HIS A 173 12.45 -17.21 18.52
C HIS A 173 11.73 -17.13 19.87
N GLY A 174 10.74 -16.25 20.03
CA GLY A 174 10.14 -15.99 21.34
C GLY A 174 8.66 -15.67 21.34
N ALA A 175 7.87 -16.18 20.38
CA ALA A 175 6.42 -16.14 20.49
C ALA A 175 5.97 -17.20 21.52
N ASP A 176 6.17 -16.91 22.80
CA ASP A 176 5.37 -17.53 23.85
C ASP A 176 3.91 -17.07 23.65
N PRO A 177 2.96 -17.99 23.47
CA PRO A 177 1.57 -17.65 23.16
C PRO A 177 0.84 -16.87 24.26
N ASN A 178 1.46 -16.63 25.43
CA ASN A 178 0.86 -15.91 26.56
C ASN A 178 1.63 -14.67 27.08
N SER A 179 2.78 -14.28 26.52
CA SER A 179 3.49 -13.08 27.00
C SER A 179 3.28 -11.86 26.08
N GLY A 180 2.32 -11.02 26.49
CA GLY A 180 2.16 -9.68 25.96
C GLY A 180 3.31 -8.77 26.40
N HIS A 181 4.29 -8.55 25.53
CA HIS A 181 5.19 -7.39 25.62
C HIS A 181 5.52 -6.85 24.21
N CYS A 182 4.72 -5.88 23.76
CA CYS A 182 5.13 -4.87 22.77
C CYS A 182 5.22 -3.54 23.50
N ALA A 183 6.43 -3.01 23.67
CA ALA A 183 6.64 -1.70 24.28
C ALA A 183 6.52 -0.61 23.21
N ALA A 184 5.38 0.07 23.19
CA ALA A 184 5.23 1.50 22.90
C ALA A 184 3.84 1.92 23.40
N GLY A 185 3.78 2.56 24.58
CA GLY A 185 2.54 3.18 25.07
C GLY A 185 2.48 4.67 24.71
N PRO A 186 1.36 5.37 24.98
CA PRO A 186 -0.03 4.99 24.77
C PRO A 186 -0.69 5.92 23.74
N LEU A 187 -1.40 5.38 22.76
CA LEU A 187 -2.60 6.00 22.20
C LEU A 187 -3.64 4.89 22.06
N HIS A 188 -4.82 5.18 22.61
CA HIS A 188 -5.82 4.21 22.99
C HIS A 188 -6.30 3.32 21.83
N SER A 189 -6.37 2.01 22.14
CA SER A 189 -7.20 0.95 21.56
C SER A 189 -7.09 0.65 20.06
N VAL A 190 -6.41 -0.45 19.70
CA VAL A 190 -6.97 -1.63 18.99
C VAL A 190 -6.07 -2.85 19.29
N LEU A 191 -6.66 -3.94 19.80
CA LEU A 191 -5.99 -5.21 20.09
C LEU A 191 -5.68 -5.99 18.79
N SER A 192 -4.45 -6.50 18.72
CA SER A 192 -3.82 -7.30 17.65
C SER A 192 -4.63 -8.55 17.26
N PRO A 193 -4.59 -8.94 15.97
CA PRO A 193 -3.90 -10.19 15.64
C PRO A 193 -3.00 -10.08 14.39
N ASN A 194 -1.69 -10.17 14.60
CA ASN A 194 -0.63 -10.63 13.69
C ASN A 194 -0.61 -10.11 12.22
N ALA A 195 -0.84 -8.83 11.97
CA ALA A 195 -0.38 -8.17 10.75
C ALA A 195 0.83 -7.28 11.08
N THR A 196 1.99 -7.55 10.48
CA THR A 196 3.21 -6.75 10.70
C THR A 196 3.53 -5.88 9.49
N ILE A 197 3.63 -4.58 9.72
CA ILE A 197 4.14 -3.59 8.77
C ILE A 197 5.47 -3.03 9.29
N ARG A 198 6.45 -2.78 8.43
CA ARG A 198 7.78 -2.28 8.83
C ARG A 198 8.05 -0.89 8.27
N SER A 199 8.52 0.05 9.11
CA SER A 199 8.97 1.38 8.67
C SER A 199 10.50 1.42 8.51
N MET A 200 10.98 2.03 7.43
CA MET A 200 12.39 2.28 7.16
C MET A 200 12.91 3.46 8.00
N PRO A 201 14.17 3.42 8.47
CA PRO A 201 14.76 4.52 9.20
C PRO A 201 14.95 5.74 8.28
N GLN A 202 14.50 6.90 8.74
CA GLN A 202 14.74 8.19 8.08
C GLN A 202 16.22 8.60 8.26
N PRO A 203 16.91 9.12 7.22
CA PRO A 203 18.31 9.57 7.31
C PRO A 203 18.49 10.85 8.13
#